data_AF-A0A426U0Y0-F1
#
_entry.id   AF-A0A426U0Y0-F1
#
_cell.length_a   1.000
_cell.length_b   1.000
_cell.length_c   1.000
_cell.angle_alpha   90.00
_cell.angle_beta   90.00
_cell.angle_gamma   90.00
#
_symmetry.space_group_name_H-M   'P 1'
#
loop_
_entity.id
_entity.type
_entity.pdbx_description
1 polymer ?
#
loop_
_entity_poly.entity_id
_entity_poly.type
_entity_poly.pdbx_seq_one_letter_code
_entity_poly.pdbx_strand_id
1 'polypeptide(L)'
;MPSGTYWLVLVDELAVEQDWQLTSEVRVRYAKALHALWPIEVAPAKARRICMHYHFDHAVQLMLLDSTHPRYSAGWEEWSGMALRFLHSAGCCAYTDATLATEDLAQITLLELWHSLPSFSFTSRLTTWAHAVVVRTARRIYRDRLVRKRTEQRFVLAAQGTAEEALPEQQHPVALVEADALERLACDLLLKTADERLVRIFLLHARHDLTSEQIAPLVDLHPSRVRSLMKQARGIVRHHPALQAWCAAD
;
A
#
# COMPACT_ATOMS: atom_id res chain seq x y z
N MET A 1 -3.75 9.18 -33.17
CA MET A 1 -3.91 7.73 -33.43
C MET A 1 -5.16 7.25 -32.71
N PRO A 2 -5.94 6.30 -33.25
CA PRO A 2 -7.03 5.70 -32.48
C PRO A 2 -6.45 5.11 -31.19
N SER A 3 -7.05 5.47 -30.05
CA SER A 3 -6.53 5.17 -28.71
C SER A 3 -6.35 3.67 -28.42
N GLY A 4 -7.08 2.80 -29.13
CA GLY A 4 -6.87 1.34 -29.08
C GLY A 4 -5.56 0.86 -29.72
N THR A 5 -5.03 1.57 -30.73
CA THR A 5 -3.77 1.21 -31.40
C THR A 5 -2.56 1.53 -30.54
N TYR A 6 -2.64 2.57 -29.72
CA TYR A 6 -1.56 2.96 -28.81
C TYR A 6 -1.22 1.85 -27.80
N TRP A 7 -2.24 1.26 -27.16
CA TRP A 7 -2.03 0.19 -26.18
C TRP A 7 -1.45 -1.08 -26.81
N LEU A 8 -1.81 -1.40 -28.06
CA LEU A 8 -1.24 -2.54 -28.77
C LEU A 8 0.26 -2.35 -29.01
N VAL A 9 0.65 -1.19 -29.53
CA VAL A 9 2.06 -0.84 -29.77
C VAL A 9 2.86 -0.90 -28.46
N LEU A 10 2.33 -0.33 -27.38
CA LEU A 10 2.99 -0.35 -26.07
C LEU A 10 3.15 -1.77 -25.51
N VAL A 11 2.13 -2.63 -25.66
CA VAL A 11 2.20 -4.03 -25.22
C VAL A 11 3.22 -4.81 -26.04
N ASP A 12 3.30 -4.58 -27.36
CA ASP A 12 4.30 -5.20 -28.22
C ASP A 12 5.73 -4.79 -27.85
N GLU A 13 5.97 -3.49 -27.64
CA GLU A 13 7.26 -2.96 -27.19
C GLU A 13 7.69 -3.58 -25.85
N LEU A 14 6.79 -3.59 -24.86
CA LEU A 14 7.06 -4.15 -23.54
C LEU A 14 7.26 -5.67 -23.58
N ALA A 15 6.48 -6.39 -24.38
CA ALA A 15 6.61 -7.84 -24.49
C ALA A 15 7.96 -8.26 -25.06
N VAL A 16 8.55 -7.46 -25.96
CA VAL A 16 9.90 -7.69 -26.50
C VAL A 16 10.96 -7.28 -25.48
N GLU A 17 10.85 -6.09 -24.89
CA GLU A 17 11.86 -5.58 -23.95
C GLU A 17 11.98 -6.42 -22.69
N GLN A 18 10.86 -6.96 -22.20
CA GLN A 18 10.77 -7.69 -20.93
C GLN A 18 10.64 -9.21 -21.13
N ASP A 19 10.80 -9.70 -22.36
CA ASP A 19 10.67 -11.12 -22.75
C ASP A 19 9.41 -11.82 -22.19
N TRP A 20 8.23 -11.19 -22.32
CA TRP A 20 6.98 -11.72 -21.76
C TRP A 20 6.44 -12.96 -22.49
N GLN A 21 7.03 -13.35 -23.62
CA GLN A 21 6.63 -14.51 -24.44
C GLN A 21 5.11 -14.57 -24.77
N LEU A 22 4.45 -13.41 -24.90
CA LEU A 22 3.02 -13.33 -25.17
C LEU A 22 2.71 -13.67 -26.62
N THR A 23 1.69 -14.51 -26.85
CA THR A 23 1.13 -14.76 -28.19
C THR A 23 0.42 -13.52 -28.73
N SER A 24 0.32 -13.40 -30.05
CA SER A 24 -0.37 -12.28 -30.71
C SER A 24 -1.82 -12.10 -30.22
N GLU A 25 -2.54 -13.19 -29.98
CA GLU A 25 -3.89 -13.16 -29.44
C GLU A 25 -3.95 -12.55 -28.02
N VAL A 26 -3.01 -12.93 -27.15
CA VAL A 26 -2.94 -12.42 -25.77
C VAL A 26 -2.60 -10.93 -25.78
N ARG A 27 -1.71 -10.48 -26.66
CA ARG A 27 -1.36 -9.05 -26.79
C ARG A 27 -2.55 -8.20 -27.20
N VAL A 28 -3.35 -8.66 -28.16
CA VAL A 28 -4.60 -7.98 -28.56
C VAL A 28 -5.59 -7.91 -27.39
N ARG A 29 -5.69 -8.99 -26.60
CA ARG A 29 -6.55 -9.03 -25.41
C ARG A 29 -6.10 -8.05 -24.34
N TYR A 30 -4.79 -7.99 -24.07
CA TYR A 30 -4.17 -7.02 -23.16
C TYR A 30 -4.49 -5.59 -23.59
N ALA A 31 -4.23 -5.26 -24.86
CA ALA A 31 -4.46 -3.93 -25.40
C ALA A 31 -5.94 -3.51 -25.26
N LYS A 32 -6.88 -4.41 -25.55
CA LYS A 32 -8.32 -4.16 -25.36
C LYS A 32 -8.68 -3.93 -23.89
N ALA A 33 -8.16 -4.76 -22.98
CA ALA A 33 -8.43 -4.61 -21.54
C ALA A 33 -7.85 -3.30 -20.98
N LEU A 34 -6.61 -2.97 -21.33
CA LEU A 34 -5.96 -1.71 -20.95
C LEU A 34 -6.70 -0.50 -21.51
N HIS A 35 -7.15 -0.57 -22.77
CA HIS A 35 -7.95 0.49 -23.38
C HIS A 35 -9.29 0.70 -22.68
N ALA A 36 -9.97 -0.37 -22.27
CA ALA A 36 -11.23 -0.29 -21.53
C ALA A 36 -11.04 0.33 -20.13
N LEU A 37 -9.93 0.02 -19.46
CA LEU A 37 -9.59 0.58 -18.15
C LEU A 37 -9.08 2.03 -18.24
N TRP A 38 -8.41 2.38 -19.34
CA TRP A 38 -7.75 3.68 -19.55
C TRP A 38 -7.99 4.23 -20.96
N PRO A 39 -9.18 4.84 -21.20
CA PRO A 39 -9.55 5.37 -22.51
C PRO A 39 -8.89 6.73 -22.87
N ILE A 40 -8.22 7.40 -21.92
CA ILE A 40 -7.67 8.77 -22.06
C ILE A 40 -6.17 8.75 -22.42
N GLU A 41 -5.66 9.82 -23.01
CA GLU A 41 -4.22 10.09 -23.19
C GLU A 41 -3.49 10.11 -21.83
N VAL A 42 -2.96 8.96 -21.43
CA VAL A 42 -2.09 8.82 -20.27
C VAL A 42 -0.65 9.15 -20.70
N ALA A 43 0.07 9.93 -19.88
CA ALA A 43 1.49 10.20 -20.12
C ALA A 43 2.28 8.88 -20.36
N PRO A 44 3.20 8.82 -21.35
CA PRO A 44 3.83 7.56 -21.76
C PRO A 44 4.45 6.74 -20.62
N ALA A 45 5.18 7.42 -19.70
CA ALA A 45 5.79 6.77 -18.54
C ALA A 45 4.76 6.12 -17.59
N LYS A 46 3.57 6.73 -17.44
CA LYS A 46 2.49 6.19 -16.60
C LYS A 46 1.77 5.05 -17.33
N ALA A 47 1.54 5.16 -18.62
CA ALA A 47 0.95 4.08 -19.43
C ALA A 47 1.81 2.82 -19.39
N ARG A 48 3.14 2.97 -19.54
CA ARG A 48 4.11 1.88 -19.43
C ARG A 48 4.01 1.16 -18.09
N ARG A 49 4.00 1.94 -16.99
CA ARG A 49 3.86 1.39 -15.64
C ARG A 49 2.55 0.64 -15.44
N ILE A 50 1.44 1.19 -15.91
CA ILE A 50 0.12 0.54 -15.85
C ILE A 50 0.15 -0.79 -16.61
N CYS A 51 0.74 -0.82 -17.81
CA CYS A 51 0.87 -2.03 -18.60
C CYS A 51 1.70 -3.10 -17.87
N MET A 52 2.81 -2.71 -17.23
CA MET A 52 3.61 -3.62 -16.41
C MET A 52 2.81 -4.18 -15.23
N HIS A 53 2.15 -3.30 -14.45
CA HIS A 53 1.33 -3.75 -13.33
C HIS A 53 0.18 -4.66 -13.77
N TYR A 54 -0.48 -4.33 -14.89
CA TYR A 54 -1.49 -5.18 -15.49
C TYR A 54 -0.93 -6.56 -15.79
N HIS A 55 0.20 -6.64 -16.50
CA HIS A 55 0.84 -7.92 -16.83
C HIS A 55 1.05 -8.79 -15.59
N PHE A 56 1.62 -8.23 -14.52
CA PHE A 56 1.92 -9.01 -13.32
C PHE A 56 0.70 -9.35 -12.45
N ASP A 57 -0.31 -8.47 -12.38
CA ASP A 57 -1.34 -8.57 -11.34
C ASP A 57 -2.72 -8.97 -11.88
N HIS A 58 -3.00 -8.82 -13.18
CA HIS A 58 -4.35 -9.06 -13.73
C HIS A 58 -4.81 -10.52 -13.54
N ALA A 59 -3.90 -11.49 -13.67
CA ALA A 59 -4.22 -12.89 -13.47
C ALA A 59 -4.63 -13.19 -12.02
N VAL A 60 -3.94 -12.58 -11.05
CA VAL A 60 -4.29 -12.67 -9.62
C VAL A 60 -5.64 -11.99 -9.36
N GLN A 61 -5.88 -10.81 -9.94
CA GLN A 61 -7.17 -10.13 -9.83
C GLN A 61 -8.32 -10.99 -10.38
N LEU A 62 -8.18 -11.55 -11.58
CA LEU A 62 -9.19 -12.41 -12.18
C LEU A 62 -9.44 -13.67 -11.36
N MET A 63 -8.37 -14.32 -10.89
CA MET A 63 -8.45 -15.48 -10.00
C MET A 63 -9.26 -15.18 -8.73
N LEU A 64 -9.05 -14.00 -8.13
CA LEU A 64 -9.74 -13.60 -6.89
C LEU A 64 -11.19 -13.17 -7.12
N LEU A 65 -11.55 -12.76 -8.34
CA LEU A 65 -12.90 -12.35 -8.71
C LEU A 65 -13.78 -13.51 -9.20
N ASP A 66 -13.17 -14.58 -9.69
CA ASP A 66 -13.88 -15.74 -10.25
C ASP A 66 -13.96 -16.89 -9.23
N SER A 67 -15.13 -17.06 -8.62
CA SER A 67 -15.39 -18.15 -7.66
C SER A 67 -15.33 -19.55 -8.28
N THR A 68 -15.35 -19.66 -9.60
CA THR A 68 -15.20 -20.94 -10.31
C THR A 68 -13.74 -21.28 -10.62
N HIS A 69 -12.81 -20.33 -10.42
CA HIS A 69 -11.41 -20.55 -10.70
C HIS A 69 -10.82 -21.62 -9.76
N PRO A 70 -10.05 -22.61 -10.25
CA PRO A 70 -9.53 -23.72 -9.43
C PRO A 70 -8.68 -23.29 -8.23
N ARG A 71 -8.03 -22.12 -8.34
CA ARG A 71 -7.21 -21.51 -7.28
C ARG A 71 -7.93 -20.45 -6.45
N TYR A 72 -9.23 -20.26 -6.63
CA TYR A 72 -10.00 -19.21 -5.93
C TYR A 72 -9.83 -19.29 -4.41
N SER A 73 -10.09 -20.46 -3.81
CA SER A 73 -9.99 -20.66 -2.35
C SER A 73 -8.56 -20.46 -1.84
N ALA A 74 -7.56 -21.05 -2.52
CA ALA A 74 -6.15 -20.90 -2.15
C ALA A 74 -5.67 -19.44 -2.28
N GLY A 75 -6.14 -18.73 -3.30
CA GLY A 75 -5.85 -17.31 -3.48
C GLY A 75 -6.40 -16.48 -2.32
N TRP A 76 -7.65 -16.70 -1.92
CA TRP A 76 -8.24 -15.99 -0.78
C TRP A 76 -7.60 -16.35 0.56
N GLU A 77 -7.10 -17.57 0.73
CA GLU A 77 -6.33 -17.95 1.92
C GLU A 77 -5.00 -17.17 2.03
N GLU A 78 -4.23 -17.11 0.93
CA GLU A 78 -2.99 -16.33 0.86
C GLU A 78 -3.24 -14.84 1.16
N TRP A 79 -4.29 -14.30 0.55
CA TRP A 79 -4.69 -12.90 0.70
C TRP A 79 -5.25 -12.58 2.09
N SER A 80 -5.90 -13.53 2.74
CA SER A 80 -6.30 -13.42 4.15
C SER A 80 -5.09 -13.32 5.07
N GLY A 81 -4.09 -14.18 4.87
CA GLY A 81 -2.81 -14.07 5.58
C GLY A 81 -2.09 -12.75 5.30
N MET A 82 -2.19 -12.23 4.08
CA MET A 82 -1.58 -10.95 3.71
C MET A 82 -2.28 -9.75 4.35
N ALA A 83 -3.62 -9.75 4.44
CA ALA A 83 -4.36 -8.69 5.14
C ALA A 83 -4.00 -8.64 6.64
N LEU A 84 -3.84 -9.79 7.30
CA LEU A 84 -3.34 -9.85 8.67
C LEU A 84 -1.94 -9.23 8.79
N ARG A 85 -1.02 -9.58 7.88
CA ARG A 85 0.33 -8.97 7.86
C ARG A 85 0.28 -7.45 7.66
N PHE A 86 -0.59 -6.97 6.78
CA PHE A 86 -0.80 -5.53 6.56
C PHE A 86 -1.29 -4.85 7.83
N LEU A 87 -2.28 -5.42 8.51
CA LEU A 87 -2.79 -4.92 9.79
C LEU A 87 -1.71 -4.87 10.87
N HIS A 88 -0.88 -5.93 10.98
CA HIS A 88 0.24 -5.96 11.90
C HIS A 88 1.28 -4.89 11.57
N SER A 89 1.71 -4.79 10.31
CA SER A 89 2.73 -3.82 9.87
C SER A 89 2.30 -2.37 10.07
N ALA A 90 0.99 -2.10 9.92
CA ALA A 90 0.43 -0.76 10.14
C ALA A 90 0.18 -0.44 11.62
N GLY A 91 0.50 -1.36 12.54
CA GLY A 91 0.24 -1.24 13.97
C GLY A 91 -1.23 -1.36 14.33
N CYS A 92 -2.12 -1.74 13.40
CA CYS A 92 -3.57 -1.78 13.60
C CYS A 92 -4.02 -2.81 14.65
N CYS A 93 -3.25 -3.89 14.82
CA CYS A 93 -3.50 -4.92 15.83
C CYS A 93 -3.23 -4.46 17.27
N ALA A 94 -2.47 -3.37 17.47
CA ALA A 94 -2.26 -2.80 18.80
C ALA A 94 -3.42 -1.88 19.26
N TYR A 95 -4.33 -1.51 18.33
CA TYR A 95 -5.47 -0.64 18.61
C TYR A 95 -6.77 -1.40 18.91
N THR A 96 -6.76 -2.72 18.83
CA THR A 96 -7.91 -3.55 19.21
C THR A 96 -8.05 -3.53 20.73
N ASP A 97 -8.91 -2.64 21.23
CA ASP A 97 -9.59 -2.83 22.52
C ASP A 97 -10.11 -4.26 22.63
N ALA A 98 -10.28 -4.77 23.86
CA ALA A 98 -10.84 -6.09 24.17
C ALA A 98 -12.21 -6.42 23.52
N THR A 99 -12.82 -5.48 22.79
CA THR A 99 -14.13 -5.60 22.13
C THR A 99 -14.10 -5.79 20.61
N LEU A 100 -12.93 -5.74 19.96
CA LEU A 100 -12.80 -6.17 18.56
C LEU A 100 -11.58 -7.07 18.43
N ALA A 101 -11.81 -8.35 18.17
CA ALA A 101 -10.72 -9.25 17.89
C ALA A 101 -9.98 -8.78 16.61
N THR A 102 -8.66 -8.98 16.57
CA THR A 102 -7.88 -8.74 15.34
C THR A 102 -8.46 -9.51 14.15
N GLU A 103 -9.05 -10.68 14.41
CA GLU A 103 -9.76 -11.50 13.43
C GLU A 103 -10.98 -10.79 12.82
N ASP A 104 -11.80 -10.12 13.62
CA ASP A 104 -12.95 -9.35 13.13
C ASP A 104 -12.49 -8.18 12.24
N LEU A 105 -11.42 -7.50 12.64
CA LEU A 105 -10.83 -6.42 11.85
C LEU A 105 -10.28 -6.94 10.52
N ALA A 106 -9.62 -8.10 10.55
CA ALA A 106 -9.15 -8.77 9.34
C ALA A 106 -10.32 -9.13 8.43
N GLN A 107 -11.40 -9.69 8.96
CA GLN A 107 -12.58 -10.06 8.17
C GLN A 107 -13.24 -8.83 7.51
N ILE A 108 -13.42 -7.73 8.25
CA ILE A 108 -14.00 -6.50 7.69
C ILE A 108 -13.10 -5.91 6.60
N THR A 109 -11.78 -5.91 6.81
CA THR A 109 -10.84 -5.36 5.82
C THR A 109 -10.73 -6.24 4.58
N LEU A 110 -10.80 -7.56 4.71
CA LEU A 110 -10.91 -8.50 3.60
C LEU A 110 -12.20 -8.31 2.81
N LEU A 111 -13.32 -8.08 3.51
CA LEU A 111 -14.58 -7.76 2.87
C LEU A 111 -14.47 -6.47 2.03
N GLU A 112 -13.89 -5.39 2.59
CA GLU A 112 -13.69 -4.15 1.83
C GLU A 112 -12.74 -4.35 0.64
N LEU A 113 -11.68 -5.13 0.83
CA LEU A 113 -10.74 -5.49 -0.23
C LEU A 113 -11.48 -6.18 -1.39
N TRP A 114 -12.30 -7.20 -1.08
CA TRP A 114 -13.10 -7.91 -2.06
C TRP A 114 -14.05 -6.99 -2.83
N HIS A 115 -14.79 -6.12 -2.13
CA HIS A 115 -15.70 -5.15 -2.76
C HIS A 115 -14.96 -4.15 -3.65
N SER A 116 -13.73 -3.78 -3.29
CA SER A 116 -12.94 -2.79 -4.03
C SER A 116 -12.18 -3.39 -5.20
N LEU A 117 -11.93 -4.70 -5.20
CA LEU A 117 -11.07 -5.40 -6.17
C LEU A 117 -11.51 -5.24 -7.63
N PRO A 118 -12.81 -5.26 -8.00
CA PRO A 118 -13.24 -5.01 -9.37
C PRO A 118 -12.86 -3.62 -9.90
N SER A 119 -12.67 -2.64 -9.01
CA SER A 119 -12.31 -1.26 -9.36
C SER A 119 -10.80 -1.01 -9.43
N PHE A 120 -9.98 -2.03 -9.15
CA PHE A 120 -8.53 -1.89 -9.19
C PHE A 120 -8.04 -1.58 -10.61
N SER A 121 -7.32 -0.47 -10.74
CA SER A 121 -6.99 0.16 -12.03
C SER A 121 -5.51 0.08 -12.41
N PHE A 122 -4.72 -0.74 -11.69
CA PHE A 122 -3.30 -1.01 -11.98
C PHE A 122 -2.37 0.22 -11.95
N THR A 123 -2.78 1.30 -11.27
CA THR A 123 -1.90 2.48 -11.07
C THR A 123 -0.71 2.20 -10.14
N SER A 124 -0.83 1.16 -9.31
CA SER A 124 0.21 0.58 -8.45
C SER A 124 0.20 -0.94 -8.63
N ARG A 125 1.16 -1.63 -7.99
CA ARG A 125 1.03 -3.07 -7.76
C ARG A 125 -0.21 -3.38 -6.92
N LEU A 126 -0.78 -4.55 -7.15
CA LEU A 126 -1.98 -5.04 -6.45
C LEU A 126 -1.76 -5.18 -4.94
N THR A 127 -0.58 -5.64 -4.52
CA THR A 127 -0.19 -5.71 -3.08
C THR A 127 -0.15 -4.33 -2.43
N THR A 128 0.42 -3.32 -3.09
CA THR A 128 0.46 -1.94 -2.61
C THR A 128 -0.94 -1.34 -2.48
N TRP A 129 -1.79 -1.54 -3.50
CA TRP A 129 -3.16 -1.07 -3.45
C TRP A 129 -3.95 -1.74 -2.31
N ALA A 130 -3.76 -3.05 -2.14
CA ALA A 130 -4.41 -3.82 -1.08
C ALA A 130 -4.00 -3.37 0.32
N HIS A 131 -2.70 -3.11 0.53
CA HIS A 131 -2.21 -2.52 1.77
C HIS A 131 -2.94 -1.21 2.08
N ALA A 132 -3.04 -0.31 1.08
CA ALA A 132 -3.73 0.96 1.25
C ALA A 132 -5.23 0.81 1.57
N VAL A 133 -5.92 -0.17 0.97
CA VAL A 133 -7.33 -0.48 1.28
C VAL A 133 -7.46 -0.98 2.71
N VAL A 134 -6.68 -1.98 3.10
CA VAL A 134 -6.71 -2.60 4.45
C VAL A 134 -6.44 -1.55 5.53
N VAL A 135 -5.35 -0.79 5.40
CA VAL A 135 -4.95 0.23 6.38
C VAL A 135 -5.97 1.37 6.47
N ARG A 136 -6.49 1.84 5.33
CA ARG A 136 -7.51 2.90 5.33
C ARG A 136 -8.79 2.44 6.02
N THR A 137 -9.22 1.21 5.74
CA THR A 137 -10.42 0.63 6.35
C THR A 137 -10.24 0.45 7.85
N ALA A 138 -9.10 -0.10 8.29
CA ALA A 138 -8.80 -0.23 9.71
C ALA A 138 -8.80 1.12 10.44
N ARG A 139 -8.16 2.14 9.86
CA ARG A 139 -8.15 3.51 10.40
C ARG A 139 -9.53 4.18 10.40
N ARG A 140 -10.38 3.89 9.41
CA ARG A 140 -11.77 4.37 9.35
C ARG A 140 -12.55 3.79 10.53
N ILE A 141 -12.54 2.47 10.68
CA ILE A 141 -13.22 1.75 11.76
C ILE A 141 -12.77 2.25 13.13
N TYR A 142 -11.47 2.44 13.32
CA TYR A 142 -10.92 2.96 14.56
C TYR A 142 -11.43 4.38 14.86
N ARG A 143 -11.40 5.30 13.88
CA ARG A 143 -11.91 6.66 14.07
C ARG A 143 -13.41 6.69 14.37
N ASP A 144 -14.21 5.92 13.66
CA ASP A 144 -15.66 5.84 13.86
C ASP A 144 -15.99 5.33 15.26
N ARG A 145 -15.19 4.38 15.77
CA ARG A 145 -15.29 3.87 17.15
C ARG A 145 -14.88 4.89 18.18
N LEU A 146 -13.81 5.66 17.98
CA LEU A 146 -13.46 6.74 18.90
C LEU A 146 -14.57 7.80 18.97
N VAL A 147 -15.22 8.11 17.86
CA VAL A 147 -16.36 9.04 17.82
C VAL A 147 -17.58 8.46 18.55
N ARG A 148 -17.89 7.17 18.35
CA ARG A 148 -18.96 6.48 19.09
C ARG A 148 -18.65 6.40 20.58
N LYS A 149 -17.44 5.99 20.96
CA LYS A 149 -16.96 6.00 22.34
C LYS A 149 -17.01 7.39 22.95
N ARG A 150 -16.71 8.48 22.24
CA ARG A 150 -16.87 9.85 22.78
C ARG A 150 -18.34 10.23 22.97
N THR A 151 -19.22 9.77 22.09
CA THR A 151 -20.67 9.97 22.21
C THR A 151 -21.24 9.18 23.39
N GLU A 152 -20.80 7.94 23.56
CA GLU A 152 -21.18 7.03 24.66
C GLU A 152 -20.51 7.43 25.98
N GLN A 153 -19.25 7.88 25.97
CA GLN A 153 -18.54 8.43 27.13
C GLN A 153 -19.11 9.78 27.55
N ARG A 154 -19.72 10.58 26.67
CA ARG A 154 -20.53 11.72 27.10
C ARG A 154 -21.72 11.30 27.98
N PHE A 155 -22.20 10.06 27.85
CA PHE A 155 -23.17 9.46 28.75
C PHE A 155 -22.53 8.77 29.98
N VAL A 156 -21.28 8.31 29.89
CA VAL A 156 -20.61 7.50 30.94
C VAL A 156 -19.59 8.29 31.80
N LEU A 157 -19.15 9.49 31.40
CA LEU A 157 -18.23 10.39 32.15
C LEU A 157 -18.80 10.92 33.49
N ALA A 158 -19.89 10.35 34.00
CA ALA A 158 -20.25 10.37 35.41
C ALA A 158 -19.45 9.36 36.26
N ALA A 159 -18.64 8.48 35.68
CA ALA A 159 -17.86 7.49 36.42
C ALA A 159 -16.48 7.23 35.76
N GLN A 160 -15.41 7.75 36.38
CA GLN A 160 -14.04 7.21 36.56
C GLN A 160 -13.40 6.45 35.36
N GLY A 161 -12.20 6.71 34.82
CA GLY A 161 -10.91 7.15 35.38
C GLY A 161 -9.80 6.21 34.83
N THR A 162 -8.95 6.74 33.92
CA THR A 162 -7.55 6.36 33.56
C THR A 162 -7.06 4.90 33.40
N ALA A 163 -6.33 4.60 32.31
CA ALA A 163 -5.03 3.87 32.32
C ALA A 163 -4.36 3.81 30.92
N GLU A 164 -3.04 3.58 30.93
CA GLU A 164 -1.99 3.92 29.96
C GLU A 164 -1.09 2.68 29.64
N GLU A 165 -0.50 2.64 28.43
CA GLU A 165 0.77 2.01 27.95
C GLU A 165 1.14 0.50 27.90
N ALA A 166 1.83 0.17 26.77
CA ALA A 166 3.04 -0.68 26.55
C ALA A 166 2.99 -2.07 25.80
N LEU A 167 3.99 -2.23 24.89
CA LEU A 167 4.40 -3.29 23.93
C LEU A 167 5.33 -4.37 24.59
N PRO A 168 5.62 -5.58 24.01
CA PRO A 168 6.50 -5.78 22.83
C PRO A 168 6.23 -7.00 21.88
N GLU A 169 7.17 -7.19 20.95
CA GLU A 169 7.19 -7.68 19.55
C GLU A 169 7.86 -9.07 19.32
N GLN A 170 7.47 -9.86 18.29
CA GLN A 170 8.28 -10.94 17.66
C GLN A 170 7.89 -11.21 16.18
N GLN A 171 8.85 -11.24 15.23
CA GLN A 171 8.69 -11.54 13.77
C GLN A 171 9.91 -12.30 13.17
N HIS A 172 9.73 -13.07 12.07
CA HIS A 172 10.72 -13.95 11.38
C HIS A 172 11.27 -13.33 10.05
N PRO A 173 12.42 -13.79 9.47
CA PRO A 173 13.56 -12.90 9.19
C PRO A 173 13.96 -12.63 7.72
N VAL A 174 13.66 -13.44 6.70
CA VAL A 174 14.47 -13.37 5.45
C VAL A 174 14.03 -12.27 4.45
N ALA A 175 12.74 -12.10 4.17
CA ALA A 175 12.26 -10.98 3.34
C ALA A 175 12.21 -9.65 4.12
N LEU A 176 12.27 -9.74 5.46
CA LEU A 176 12.40 -8.59 6.35
C LEU A 176 13.81 -8.01 6.27
N VAL A 177 14.86 -8.85 6.16
CA VAL A 177 16.25 -8.39 6.19
C VAL A 177 16.58 -7.43 5.05
N GLU A 178 16.08 -7.63 3.84
CA GLU A 178 16.34 -6.72 2.71
C GLU A 178 15.58 -5.40 2.84
N ALA A 179 14.30 -5.46 3.23
CA ALA A 179 13.49 -4.27 3.48
C ALA A 179 14.00 -3.47 4.70
N ASP A 180 14.42 -4.16 5.76
CA ASP A 180 14.94 -3.57 6.99
C ASP A 180 16.36 -3.04 6.79
N ALA A 181 17.19 -3.66 5.94
CA ALA A 181 18.49 -3.12 5.53
C ALA A 181 18.34 -1.85 4.69
N LEU A 182 17.36 -1.82 3.77
CA LEU A 182 17.05 -0.64 2.96
C LEU A 182 16.49 0.51 3.83
N GLU A 183 15.59 0.18 4.76
CA GLU A 183 15.02 1.13 5.72
C GLU A 183 16.11 1.70 6.65
N ARG A 184 16.97 0.84 7.23
CA ARG A 184 18.10 1.27 8.07
C ARG A 184 19.06 2.17 7.29
N LEU A 185 19.39 1.82 6.05
CA LEU A 185 20.23 2.67 5.20
C LEU A 185 19.59 4.04 4.96
N ALA A 186 18.28 4.10 4.67
CA ALA A 186 17.56 5.36 4.52
C ALA A 186 17.52 6.17 5.82
N CYS A 187 17.32 5.52 6.97
CA CYS A 187 17.34 6.14 8.29
C CYS A 187 18.73 6.70 8.63
N ASP A 188 19.80 5.94 8.44
CA ASP A 188 21.18 6.38 8.70
C ASP A 188 21.55 7.61 7.86
N LEU A 189 21.06 7.66 6.61
CA LEU A 189 21.25 8.82 5.75
C LEU A 189 20.50 10.05 6.24
N LEU A 190 19.26 9.87 6.70
CA LEU A 190 18.45 10.95 7.24
C LEU A 190 18.94 11.41 8.62
N LEU A 191 19.50 10.52 9.43
CA LEU A 191 20.11 10.83 10.74
C LEU A 191 21.42 11.62 10.61
N LYS A 192 22.15 11.48 9.48
CA LYS A 192 23.30 12.34 9.17
C LYS A 192 22.90 13.79 8.86
N THR A 193 21.62 14.05 8.62
CA THR A 193 21.07 15.40 8.55
C THR A 193 20.74 15.89 9.96
N ALA A 194 21.07 17.15 10.28
CA ALA A 194 20.82 17.75 11.59
C ALA A 194 19.33 17.93 11.98
N ASP A 195 18.39 17.37 11.20
CA ASP A 195 16.94 17.49 11.43
C ASP A 195 16.29 16.12 11.65
N GLU A 196 16.21 15.71 12.91
CA GLU A 196 15.61 14.43 13.37
C GLU A 196 14.14 14.26 12.94
N ARG A 197 13.44 15.37 12.64
CA ARG A 197 12.05 15.32 12.18
C ARG A 197 11.93 14.67 10.81
N LEU A 198 12.99 14.73 9.98
CA LEU A 198 13.01 14.08 8.67
C LEU A 198 12.89 12.57 8.80
N VAL A 199 13.65 11.97 9.72
CA VAL A 199 13.61 10.52 10.00
C VAL A 199 12.23 10.12 10.49
N ARG A 200 11.70 10.84 11.49
CA ARG A 200 10.39 10.52 12.07
C ARG A 200 9.26 10.67 11.06
N ILE A 201 9.24 11.74 10.28
CA ILE A 201 8.23 11.95 9.23
C ILE A 201 8.37 10.90 8.13
N PHE A 202 9.60 10.62 7.69
CA PHE A 202 9.87 9.61 6.67
C PHE A 202 9.41 8.23 7.12
N LEU A 203 9.73 7.79 8.35
CA LEU A 203 9.29 6.51 8.90
C LEU A 203 7.77 6.43 9.05
N LEU A 204 7.14 7.49 9.55
CA LEU A 204 5.67 7.57 9.64
C LEU A 204 4.99 7.41 8.27
N HIS A 205 5.67 7.81 7.21
CA HIS A 205 5.17 7.63 5.85
C HIS A 205 5.59 6.30 5.22
N ALA A 206 6.83 5.86 5.40
CA ALA A 206 7.39 4.67 4.76
C ALA A 206 6.89 3.37 5.42
N ARG A 207 6.78 3.33 6.76
CA ARG A 207 6.30 2.16 7.51
C ARG A 207 4.79 2.15 7.68
N HIS A 208 4.20 3.34 7.84
CA HIS A 208 2.80 3.46 8.21
C HIS A 208 1.94 4.11 7.13
N ASP A 209 2.47 4.47 5.95
CA ASP A 209 1.72 5.09 4.84
C ASP A 209 0.84 6.28 5.29
N LEU A 210 1.27 7.00 6.33
CA LEU A 210 0.51 8.14 6.83
C LEU A 210 0.61 9.30 5.84
N THR A 211 -0.52 9.94 5.56
CA THR A 211 -0.54 11.16 4.74
C THR A 211 0.02 12.34 5.52
N SER A 212 0.45 13.40 4.84
CA SER A 212 0.98 14.58 5.53
C SER A 212 -0.04 15.24 6.48
N GLU A 213 -1.33 15.08 6.22
CA GLU A 213 -2.42 15.53 7.10
C GLU A 213 -2.54 14.68 8.37
N GLN A 214 -2.22 13.39 8.27
CA GLN A 214 -2.23 12.46 9.41
C GLN A 214 -0.95 12.54 10.24
N ILE A 215 0.19 12.81 9.59
CA ILE A 215 1.48 13.00 10.26
C ILE A 215 1.51 14.31 11.03
N ALA A 216 0.95 15.38 10.47
CA ALA A 216 0.89 16.72 11.06
C ALA A 216 0.60 16.75 12.58
N PRO A 217 -0.52 16.17 13.07
CA PRO A 217 -0.79 16.14 14.50
C PRO A 217 0.15 15.23 15.32
N LEU A 218 0.80 14.24 14.71
CA LEU A 218 1.71 13.29 15.41
C LEU A 218 3.11 13.85 15.65
N VAL A 219 3.48 14.90 14.91
CA VAL A 219 4.77 15.57 15.02
C VAL A 219 4.64 17.05 15.38
N ASP A 220 3.42 17.48 15.74
CA ASP A 220 3.06 18.86 16.07
C ASP A 220 3.51 19.88 14.99
N LEU A 221 3.21 19.58 13.72
CA LEU A 221 3.52 20.45 12.59
C LEU A 221 2.30 20.66 11.69
N HIS A 222 2.28 21.79 10.99
CA HIS A 222 1.28 22.03 9.96
C HIS A 222 1.45 21.05 8.76
N PRO A 223 0.37 20.54 8.12
CA PRO A 223 0.45 19.60 7.00
C PRO A 223 1.29 20.07 5.81
N SER A 224 1.34 21.38 5.56
CA SER A 224 2.22 21.95 4.52
C SER A 224 3.70 21.83 4.87
N ARG A 225 4.05 21.97 6.16
CA ARG A 225 5.43 21.79 6.64
C ARG A 225 5.86 20.33 6.56
N VAL A 226 4.96 19.40 6.91
CA VAL A 226 5.20 17.95 6.75
C VAL A 226 5.44 17.59 5.28
N ARG A 227 4.65 18.12 4.34
CA ARG A 227 4.87 17.91 2.90
C ARG A 227 6.24 18.38 2.43
N SER A 228 6.70 19.54 2.92
CA SER A 228 8.01 20.09 2.59
C SER A 228 9.15 19.21 3.12
N LEU A 229 9.07 18.81 4.39
CA LEU A 229 10.04 17.91 5.04
C LEU A 229 10.05 16.52 4.39
N MET A 230 8.89 16.01 3.99
CA MET A 230 8.77 14.75 3.26
C MET A 230 9.45 14.80 1.89
N LYS A 231 9.27 15.91 1.16
CA LYS A 231 9.92 16.14 -0.13
C LYS A 231 11.44 16.21 0.04
N GLN A 232 11.91 16.87 1.11
CA GLN A 232 13.32 16.94 1.47
C GLN A 232 13.89 15.55 1.81
N ALA A 233 13.22 14.78 2.67
CA ALA A 233 13.64 13.42 3.02
C ALA A 233 13.75 12.51 1.79
N ARG A 234 12.74 12.52 0.92
CA ARG A 234 12.78 11.78 -0.36
C ARG A 234 13.92 12.24 -1.28
N GLY A 235 14.21 13.54 -1.29
CA GLY A 235 15.32 14.11 -2.05
C GLY A 235 16.67 13.53 -1.59
N ILE A 236 16.90 13.48 -0.28
CA ILE A 236 18.14 12.95 0.30
C ILE A 236 18.29 11.45 -0.02
N VAL A 237 17.24 10.66 0.22
CA VAL A 237 17.23 9.21 0.00
C VAL A 237 17.44 8.86 -1.48
N ARG A 238 16.80 9.59 -2.41
CA ARG A 238 16.84 9.27 -3.86
C ARG A 238 18.18 9.60 -4.55
N HIS A 239 18.97 10.52 -4.01
CA HIS A 239 20.26 10.91 -4.60
C HIS A 239 21.44 10.14 -4.01
N HIS A 240 21.21 9.19 -3.10
CA HIS A 240 22.29 8.44 -2.48
C HIS A 240 22.75 7.28 -3.38
N PRO A 241 24.05 7.17 -3.72
CA PRO A 241 24.56 6.19 -4.70
C PRO A 241 24.31 4.73 -4.30
N ALA A 242 24.30 4.40 -3.01
CA ALA A 242 24.01 3.03 -2.55
C ALA A 242 22.56 2.60 -2.82
N LEU A 243 21.59 3.54 -2.78
CA LEU A 243 20.19 3.25 -3.08
C LEU A 243 19.92 3.26 -4.59
N GLN A 244 20.68 4.06 -5.35
CA GLN A 244 20.65 4.02 -6.82
C GLN A 244 21.23 2.72 -7.37
N ALA A 245 22.30 2.19 -6.76
CA ALA A 245 22.86 0.89 -7.12
C ALA A 245 21.88 -0.26 -6.83
N TRP A 246 21.11 -0.17 -5.73
CA TRP A 246 20.08 -1.14 -5.39
C TRP A 246 18.91 -1.11 -6.39
N CYS A 247 18.44 0.08 -6.78
CA CYS A 247 17.41 0.22 -7.83
C CYS A 247 17.91 -0.09 -9.27
N ALA A 248 19.21 -0.26 -9.48
CA ALA A 248 19.81 -0.61 -10.77
C ALA A 248 20.23 -2.09 -10.84
N ALA A 249 20.13 -2.82 -9.72
CA ALA A 249 20.43 -4.24 -9.62
C ALA A 249 19.19 -5.15 -9.77
N ASP A 250 18.00 -4.54 -9.89
CA ASP A 250 16.71 -5.13 -10.26
C ASP A 250 16.27 -4.63 -11.64
#